data_AF-A0A5D4KFQ8-F1
#
_entry.id   AF-A0A5D4KFQ8-F1
#
_cell.length_a   1.000
_cell.length_b   1.000
_cell.length_c   1.000
_cell.angle_alpha   90.00
_cell.angle_beta   90.00
_cell.angle_gamma   90.00
#
_symmetry.space_group_name_H-M   'P 1'
#
loop_
_entity.id
_entity.type
_entity.pdbx_description
1 polymer ?
#
loop_
_entity_poly.entity_id
_entity_poly.type
_entity_poly.pdbx_seq_one_letter_code
_entity_poly.pdbx_strand_id
1 'polypeptide(L)' 'MNIVEEYEKEIAGRLINIVVKHEQGKPFPYYAISSLNVDGSGETLEEAKMKCESATKLEIIMNK' A
#
# COMPACT_ATOMS: atom_id res chain seq x y z
N MET A 1 16.02 1.72 3.80
CA MET A 1 14.55 1.76 3.59
C MET A 1 14.10 3.17 3.91
N ASN A 2 13.58 3.90 2.92
CA ASN A 2 13.18 5.31 3.08
C ASN A 2 11.68 5.45 2.79
N ILE A 3 10.94 6.22 3.60
CA ILE A 3 9.56 6.61 3.27
C ILE A 3 9.63 7.57 2.08
N VAL A 4 8.92 7.24 1.02
CA VAL A 4 8.83 8.05 -0.20
C VAL A 4 7.57 8.89 -0.19
N GLU A 5 6.47 8.31 0.29
CA GLU A 5 5.16 8.95 0.28
C GLU A 5 4.33 8.42 1.45
N GLU A 6 3.52 9.29 2.03
CA GLU A 6 2.49 8.94 3.00
C GLU A 6 1.23 9.73 2.65
N TYR A 7 0.09 9.04 2.58
CA TYR A 7 -1.19 9.66 2.23
C TYR A 7 -2.36 8.92 2.86
N GLU A 8 -3.48 9.62 2.99
CA GLU A 8 -4.75 9.04 3.39
C GLU A 8 -5.65 8.87 2.17
N LYS A 9 -6.37 7.75 2.12
CA LYS A 9 -7.30 7.44 1.04
C LYS A 9 -8.53 6.74 1.57
N GLU A 10 -9.69 7.15 1.09
CA GLU A 10 -10.92 6.43 1.36
C GLU A 10 -10.99 5.14 0.51
N ILE A 11 -11.04 3.99 1.18
CA ILE A 11 -11.16 2.67 0.55
C ILE A 11 -12.36 1.96 1.16
N ALA A 12 -13.34 1.61 0.32
CA ALA A 12 -14.56 0.92 0.73
C ALA A 12 -15.30 1.61 1.91
N GLY A 13 -15.30 2.96 1.94
CA GLY A 13 -15.96 3.76 2.97
C GLY A 13 -15.20 3.86 4.29
N ARG A 14 -13.92 3.46 4.33
CA ARG A 14 -13.03 3.68 5.47
C ARG A 14 -11.85 4.55 5.04
N LEU A 15 -11.46 5.50 5.88
CA LEU A 15 -10.25 6.28 5.68
C LEU A 15 -9.04 5.43 6.09
N ILE A 16 -8.14 5.18 5.14
CA ILE A 16 -6.96 4.33 5.32
C ILE A 16 -5.71 5.19 5.10
N ASN A 17 -4.77 5.14 6.04
CA ASN A 17 -3.44 5.70 5.85
C ASN A 17 -2.55 4.67 5.13
N ILE A 18 -1.84 5.10 4.10
CA ILE A 18 -0.92 4.28 3.31
C ILE A 18 0.46 4.93 3.34
N VAL A 19 1.47 4.14 3.71
CA VAL A 19 2.87 4.53 3.70
C VAL A 19 3.60 3.75 2.62
N VAL A 20 4.23 4.46 1.70
CA VAL A 20 5.05 3.88 0.63
C VAL A 20 6.53 4.06 0.98
N LYS A 21 7.26 2.95 0.95
CA LYS A 21 8.69 2.87 1.24
C LYS A 21 9.43 2.41 0.00
N HIS A 22 10.67 2.87 -0.13
CA HIS A 22 11.58 2.43 -1.17
C HIS A 22 12.83 1.79 -0.57
N GLU A 23 13.24 0.68 -1.15
CA GLU A 23 14.41 -0.09 -0.78
C GLU A 23 15.23 -0.45 -2.02
N GLN A 24 16.44 0.10 -2.09
CA GLN A 24 17.37 -0.16 -3.20
C GLN A 24 17.91 -1.60 -3.13
N GLY A 25 18.14 -2.21 -4.29
CA GLY A 25 18.75 -3.54 -4.40
C GLY A 25 17.77 -4.71 -4.28
N LYS A 26 16.45 -4.46 -4.34
CA LYS A 26 15.41 -5.49 -4.41
C LYS A 26 14.75 -5.54 -5.80
N PRO A 27 14.24 -6.72 -6.22
CA PRO A 27 13.46 -6.85 -7.46
C PRO A 27 12.22 -5.97 -7.48
N PHE A 28 11.57 -5.81 -6.33
CA PHE A 28 10.44 -4.89 -6.12
C PHE A 28 10.85 -3.84 -5.09
N PRO A 29 11.45 -2.72 -5.55
CA PRO A 29 12.03 -1.74 -4.65
C PRO A 29 10.96 -0.87 -3.97
N TYR A 30 9.72 -0.83 -4.47
CA TYR A 30 8.62 -0.08 -3.85
C TYR A 30 7.70 -0.97 -3.05
N TYR A 31 7.35 -0.53 -1.85
CA TYR A 31 6.52 -1.26 -0.90
C TYR A 31 5.54 -0.32 -0.22
N ALA A 32 4.24 -0.53 -0.43
CA ALA A 32 3.17 0.21 0.22
C ALA A 32 2.56 -0.64 1.33
N ILE A 33 2.27 -0.02 2.48
CA ILE A 33 1.62 -0.65 3.64
C ILE A 33 0.45 0.23 4.07
N SER A 34 -0.72 -0.36 4.24
CA SER A 34 -1.88 0.32 4.81
C SER A 34 -1.93 0.22 6.34
N SER A 35 -2.69 1.11 6.97
CA SER A 35 -2.99 1.07 8.41
C SER A 35 -3.74 -0.18 8.86
N LEU A 36 -4.20 -1.03 7.94
CA LEU A 36 -4.79 -2.34 8.21
C LEU A 36 -3.75 -3.48 8.14
N ASN A 37 -2.45 -3.15 8.08
CA ASN A 37 -1.36 -4.11 7.88
C ASN A 37 -1.48 -4.93 6.58
N VAL A 38 -2.11 -4.37 5.56
CA VAL A 38 -2.15 -4.96 4.22
C VAL A 38 -1.10 -4.28 3.36
N ASP A 39 -0.33 -5.09 2.63
CA ASP A 39 0.80 -4.61 1.85
C ASP A 39 0.68 -4.85 0.34
N GLY A 40 1.49 -4.11 -0.42
CA GLY A 40 1.65 -4.25 -1.85
C GLY A 40 3.04 -3.87 -2.31
N SER A 41 3.68 -4.73 -3.09
CA SER A 41 5.03 -4.50 -3.65
C SER A 41 5.01 -4.38 -5.17
N GLY A 42 5.84 -3.48 -5.71
CA GLY A 42 5.95 -3.24 -7.15
C GLY A 42 7.33 -2.77 -7.59
N GLU A 43 7.57 -2.85 -8.90
CA GLU A 43 8.74 -2.27 -9.57
C GLU A 43 8.65 -0.73 -9.59
N THR A 44 7.43 -0.19 -9.55
CA THR A 44 7.14 1.25 -9.50
C THR A 44 6.32 1.63 -8.27
N LEU A 45 6.36 2.92 -7.94
CA LEU A 45 5.59 3.51 -6.86
C LEU A 45 4.08 3.29 -7.07
N GLU A 46 3.58 3.54 -8.28
CA GLU A 46 2.19 3.35 -8.66
C GLU A 46 1.75 1.89 -8.55
N GLU A 47 2.61 0.93 -8.92
CA GLU A 47 2.28 -0.49 -8.83
C GLU A 47 2.14 -0.94 -7.37
N ALA A 48 3.07 -0.53 -6.51
CA ALA A 48 3.01 -0.82 -5.07
C ALA A 48 1.72 -0.24 -4.45
N LYS A 49 1.38 1.02 -4.77
CA LYS A 49 0.15 1.69 -4.33
C LYS A 49 -1.09 0.94 -4.79
N MET A 50 -1.19 0.65 -6.09
CA MET A 50 -2.36 -0.03 -6.66
C MET A 50 -2.59 -1.41 -6.05
N LYS A 51 -1.52 -2.20 -5.86
CA LYS A 51 -1.60 -3.52 -5.22
C LYS A 51 -2.05 -3.40 -3.75
N CYS A 52 -1.44 -2.50 -2.98
CA CYS A 52 -1.79 -2.27 -1.58
C CYS A 52 -3.24 -1.81 -1.44
N GLU A 53 -3.70 -0.86 -2.26
CA GLU A 53 -5.07 -0.35 -2.23
C GLU A 53 -6.10 -1.42 -2.60
N SER A 54 -5.82 -2.22 -3.64
CA SER A 54 -6.70 -3.31 -4.07
C SER A 54 -6.81 -4.40 -3.00
N ALA A 55 -5.67 -4.82 -2.44
CA ALA A 55 -5.64 -5.80 -1.36
C ALA A 55 -6.35 -5.27 -0.10
N THR A 56 -6.14 -4.00 0.25
CA THR A 56 -6.82 -3.36 1.38
C THR A 56 -8.34 -3.31 1.17
N LYS A 57 -8.79 -3.02 -0.05
CA LYS A 57 -10.21 -3.04 -0.40
C LYS A 57 -10.81 -4.43 -0.20
N LEU A 58 -10.12 -5.48 -0.65
CA LEU A 58 -10.56 -6.87 -0.45
C LEU A 58 -10.63 -7.22 1.03
N GLU A 59 -9.63 -6.84 1.82
CA GLU A 59 -9.58 -7.09 3.26
C GLU A 59 -10.76 -6.45 3.99
N ILE A 60 -11.12 -5.21 3.65
CA ILE A 60 -12.28 -4.51 4.23
C ILE A 60 -13.59 -5.21 3.86
N ILE A 61 -13.70 -5.73 2.62
CA ILE A 61 -14.91 -6.40 2.15
C ILE A 61 -15.05 -7.80 2.78
N MET A 62 -13.95 -8.54 2.94
CA MET A 62 -13.95 -9.90 3.49
C MET A 62 -14.16 -9.93 5.01
N ASN A 63 -13.65 -8.94 5.73
CA ASN A 63 -13.83 -8.80 7.19
C ASN A 63 -15.10 -8.00 7.56
N LYS A 64 -16.13 -8.05 6.72
CA LYS A 64 -17.39 -7.32 6.92
C LYS A 64 -18.46 -8.18 7.59
#